data_AF-A0A0C3APR0-F1
#
_entry.id   AF-A0A0C3APR0-F1
#
_cell.length_a   1.000
_cell.length_b   1.000
_cell.length_c   1.000
_cell.angle_alpha   90.00
_cell.angle_beta   90.00
_cell.angle_gamma   90.00
#
_symmetry.space_group_name_H-M   'P 1'
#
loop_
_entity.id
_entity.type
_entity.pdbx_description
1 polymer ?
#
loop_
_entity_poly.entity_id
_entity_poly.type
_entity_poly.pdbx_seq_one_letter_code
_entity_poly.pdbx_strand_id
1 'polypeptide(L)'
;LGVIPGPHSPKHINSFLHPFVEECIQGVIGIPTYHSQRATMFDLRFYPINGIFDGPAMSKANGCKDSGAILPCHECPIEGIRDRSKKGSPYYLPHQRPDDDESQTDDLLANLKTHEYYIDAWRKLSEAETVKEAEEIQREYGIVCIPALGILPSMDIVMSFPFGFMHLLFENNAPGLVQHWKGTYKKISSPDDEYALDEETWEDIGKETADAARTIPALMARATPDIWTQSCRYTAESWAFWITWQAPYVMKDRLPGPHYQHLLLFGKIIKLATSLEITPEMLEELDQSVREWHATYEELYYRYDMDRISACPLNVHAMIHISNDTRHAGPLSRIWEYVTERFMGQISRSIKSRRYPFAQLSETVKKREQMKLVIAKYGLENELIFGAERRDWFKLSGQEMMFPEINGTTVLKSPTQADFAWPADHQMQVAIYFKQALQLRASAQRIKKELPSEVFRWGKFRVLGEKGVVSSEWAQGRLSSDMRRDSSFVRVELLADSNAHDASLPDVPQQQVYYGQLLYVVHVSLKKDSLPGVTKEEPAILGIVQWCEGAVGDASLSTVWYKKMGVIQAVNIATIQCVVGRQPVGNRWGIIDLNYGCASTTFVDPQGEGDAGDDGNGFDND
;
A
#
# COMPACT_ATOMS: atom_id res chain seq x y z
N LEU A 1 17.33 20.93 5.59
CA LEU A 1 17.44 21.07 4.11
C LEU A 1 16.30 21.94 3.60
N GLY A 2 16.61 22.91 2.73
CA GLY A 2 15.64 23.89 2.21
C GLY A 2 15.17 23.59 0.78
N VAL A 3 14.36 24.47 0.22
CA VAL A 3 13.95 24.42 -1.19
C VAL A 3 14.98 25.16 -2.05
N ILE A 4 15.48 24.50 -3.10
CA ILE A 4 16.38 25.13 -4.09
C ILE A 4 15.51 25.66 -5.25
N PRO A 5 15.32 26.98 -5.37
CA PRO A 5 14.48 27.54 -6.42
C PRO A 5 15.10 27.31 -7.82
N GLY A 6 14.23 27.08 -8.81
CA GLY A 6 14.60 26.96 -10.23
C GLY A 6 15.10 28.26 -10.87
N PRO A 7 15.16 28.36 -12.22
CA PRO A 7 14.40 27.56 -13.19
C PRO A 7 15.06 26.26 -13.64
N HIS A 8 16.33 26.03 -13.31
CA HIS A 8 17.07 24.86 -13.76
C HIS A 8 17.45 23.96 -12.59
N SER A 9 17.61 22.66 -12.86
CA SER A 9 18.14 21.75 -11.85
C SER A 9 19.55 22.19 -11.42
N PRO A 10 19.91 22.06 -10.13
CA PRO A 10 21.26 22.36 -9.67
C PRO A 10 22.31 21.61 -10.49
N LYS A 11 23.30 22.33 -11.03
CA LYS A 11 24.44 21.71 -11.73
C LYS A 11 25.37 20.97 -10.77
N HIS A 12 25.51 21.49 -9.54
CA HIS A 12 26.33 20.92 -8.49
C HIS A 12 25.48 20.72 -7.23
N ILE A 13 24.72 19.62 -7.15
CA ILE A 13 23.84 19.37 -6.00
C ILE A 13 24.63 19.32 -4.68
N ASN A 14 25.86 18.83 -4.72
CA ASN A 14 26.77 18.73 -3.56
C ASN A 14 26.98 20.07 -2.84
N SER A 15 27.04 21.20 -3.56
CA SER A 15 27.22 22.50 -2.91
C SER A 15 26.01 22.92 -2.08
N PHE A 16 24.81 22.48 -2.46
CA PHE A 16 23.57 22.74 -1.71
C PHE A 16 23.38 21.78 -0.54
N LEU A 17 23.94 20.58 -0.63
CA LEU A 17 23.93 19.58 0.44
C LEU A 17 24.99 19.86 1.52
N HIS A 18 26.05 20.61 1.19
CA HIS A 18 27.17 20.85 2.09
C HIS A 18 26.78 21.38 3.49
N PRO A 19 25.89 22.38 3.65
CA PRO A 19 25.49 22.84 4.99
C PRO A 19 24.82 21.75 5.82
N PHE A 20 24.04 20.86 5.17
CA PHE A 20 23.42 19.72 5.84
C PHE A 20 24.46 18.67 6.25
N VAL A 21 25.46 18.44 5.41
CA VAL A 21 26.58 17.53 5.73
C VAL A 21 27.36 18.04 6.93
N GLU A 22 27.68 19.34 6.99
CA GLU A 22 28.33 19.96 8.16
C GLU A 22 27.50 19.80 9.44
N GLU A 23 26.19 20.01 9.34
CA GLU A 23 25.26 19.81 10.47
C GLU A 23 25.24 18.34 10.92
N CYS A 24 25.24 17.39 9.98
CA CYS A 24 25.30 15.96 10.29
C CYS A 24 26.63 15.59 10.98
N ILE A 25 27.75 16.14 10.54
CA ILE A 25 29.06 15.91 11.18
C ILE A 25 29.03 16.44 12.63
N GLN A 26 28.43 17.60 12.88
CA GLN A 26 28.20 18.09 14.25
C GLN A 26 27.27 17.17 15.03
N GLY A 27 26.21 16.65 14.40
CA GLY A 27 25.27 15.68 14.97
C GLY A 27 25.95 14.39 15.41
N VAL A 28 26.94 13.89 14.67
CA VAL A 28 27.73 12.70 15.04
C VAL A 28 28.54 12.95 16.32
N ILE A 29 29.12 14.14 16.46
CA ILE A 29 29.89 14.54 17.66
C ILE A 29 28.94 14.70 18.86
N GLY A 30 27.80 15.35 18.64
CA GLY A 30 26.76 15.65 19.63
C GLY A 30 26.51 17.15 19.75
N ILE A 31 25.22 17.53 19.72
CA ILE A 31 24.77 18.91 19.85
C ILE A 31 24.14 19.09 21.24
N PRO A 32 24.69 19.96 22.11
CA PRO A 32 24.10 20.24 23.42
C PRO A 32 22.66 20.72 23.28
N THR A 33 21.72 19.90 23.75
CA THR A 33 20.27 20.09 23.56
C THR A 33 19.55 19.98 24.90
N TYR A 34 18.52 20.81 25.09
CA TYR A 34 17.70 20.78 26.29
C TYR A 34 16.51 19.82 26.14
N HIS A 35 16.39 18.85 27.03
CA HIS A 35 15.25 17.93 27.08
C HIS A 35 14.13 18.52 27.95
N SER A 36 13.10 19.11 27.33
CA SER A 36 12.02 19.81 28.05
C SER A 36 11.31 18.96 29.12
N GLN A 37 10.98 17.70 28.81
CA GLN A 37 10.27 16.83 29.78
C GLN A 37 11.13 16.39 30.98
N ARG A 38 12.45 16.29 30.81
CA ARG A 38 13.39 15.87 31.86
C ARG A 38 14.06 17.07 32.54
N ALA A 39 13.90 18.26 31.98
CA ALA A 39 14.54 19.50 32.41
C ALA A 39 16.09 19.41 32.50
N THR A 40 16.72 18.64 31.63
CA THR A 40 18.18 18.42 31.63
C THR A 40 18.81 18.70 30.26
N MET A 41 20.09 19.04 30.25
CA MET A 41 20.90 19.05 29.03
C MET A 41 21.32 17.62 28.67
N PHE A 42 21.35 17.31 27.38
CA PHE A 42 21.93 16.09 26.83
C PHE A 42 22.58 16.40 25.48
N ASP A 43 23.54 15.57 25.07
CA ASP A 43 24.11 15.67 23.74
C ASP A 43 23.23 14.93 22.75
N LEU A 44 22.48 15.68 21.93
CA LEU A 44 21.68 15.10 20.86
C LEU A 44 22.63 14.64 19.75
N ARG A 45 22.58 13.34 19.46
CA ARG A 45 23.23 12.75 18.30
C ARG A 45 22.20 12.31 17.29
N PHE A 46 22.45 12.60 16.02
CA PHE A 46 21.60 12.16 14.92
C PHE A 46 22.47 11.75 13.73
N TYR A 47 21.96 10.80 12.95
CA TYR A 47 22.67 10.18 11.84
C TYR A 47 21.69 10.03 10.67
N PRO A 48 21.97 10.61 9.50
CA PRO A 48 21.24 10.22 8.30
C PRO A 48 21.65 8.80 7.92
N ILE A 49 20.66 7.95 7.65
CA ILE A 49 20.88 6.53 7.34
C ILE A 49 20.36 6.13 5.94
N ASN A 50 19.42 6.91 5.38
CA ASN A 50 18.80 6.64 4.09
C ASN A 50 18.56 7.95 3.32
N GLY A 51 18.81 7.93 2.02
CA GLY A 51 18.48 8.97 1.07
C GLY A 51 17.45 8.45 0.06
N ILE A 52 16.25 9.02 0.10
CA ILE A 52 15.11 8.59 -0.73
C ILE A 52 14.96 9.56 -1.89
N PHE A 53 15.06 9.06 -3.11
CA PHE A 53 15.09 9.88 -4.33
C PHE A 53 14.38 9.18 -5.50
N ASP A 54 13.84 9.96 -6.43
CA ASP A 54 13.53 9.43 -7.76
C ASP A 54 14.84 9.08 -8.50
N GLY A 55 14.78 8.27 -9.56
CA GLY A 55 15.98 7.83 -10.28
C GLY A 55 16.93 8.98 -10.69
N PRO A 56 16.42 10.07 -11.31
CA PRO A 56 17.25 11.23 -11.65
C PRO A 56 17.88 11.94 -10.45
N ALA A 57 17.17 12.15 -9.34
CA ALA A 57 17.76 12.77 -8.16
C ALA A 57 18.74 11.82 -7.44
N MET A 58 18.46 10.52 -7.45
CA MET A 58 19.33 9.48 -6.86
C MET A 58 20.71 9.53 -7.49
N SER A 59 20.80 9.50 -8.82
CA SER A 59 22.09 9.56 -9.56
C SER A 59 22.93 10.80 -9.20
N LYS A 60 22.28 11.94 -8.95
CA LYS A 60 22.95 13.17 -8.52
C LYS A 60 23.40 13.11 -7.06
N ALA A 61 22.60 12.48 -6.20
CA ALA A 61 22.83 12.43 -4.76
C ALA A 61 23.91 11.38 -4.39
N ASN A 62 23.92 10.22 -5.04
CA ASN A 62 24.89 9.15 -4.83
C ASN A 62 26.11 9.24 -5.76
N GLY A 63 26.15 10.23 -6.67
CA GLY A 63 27.28 10.47 -7.57
C GLY A 63 27.47 9.39 -8.65
N CYS A 64 26.51 8.48 -8.82
CA CYS A 64 26.52 7.44 -9.83
C CYS A 64 25.92 7.93 -11.15
N LYS A 65 26.28 7.30 -12.26
CA LYS A 65 25.68 7.56 -13.56
C LYS A 65 24.49 6.61 -13.78
N ASP A 66 23.41 7.14 -14.35
CA ASP A 66 22.17 6.41 -14.57
C ASP A 66 22.24 5.48 -15.82
N SER A 67 21.08 5.20 -16.43
CA SER A 67 20.91 4.36 -17.63
C SER A 67 21.82 4.68 -18.84
N GLY A 68 22.53 5.82 -18.84
CA GLY A 68 23.56 6.15 -19.84
C GLY A 68 24.96 5.56 -19.56
N ALA A 69 25.15 4.80 -18.49
CA ALA A 69 26.44 4.21 -18.09
C ALA A 69 26.59 2.75 -18.54
N ILE A 70 27.84 2.30 -18.71
CA ILE A 70 28.15 0.86 -18.92
C ILE A 70 27.79 0.06 -17.67
N LEU A 71 28.00 0.63 -16.48
CA LEU A 71 27.53 0.10 -15.19
C LEU A 71 26.39 0.98 -14.66
N PRO A 72 25.15 0.81 -15.13
CA PRO A 72 24.04 1.69 -14.78
C PRO A 72 23.43 1.40 -13.40
N CYS A 73 23.66 0.21 -12.83
CA CYS A 73 23.22 -0.13 -11.48
C CYS A 73 24.29 0.27 -10.45
N HIS A 74 23.86 0.91 -9.36
CA HIS A 74 24.75 1.32 -8.28
C HIS A 74 24.97 0.21 -7.21
N GLU A 75 24.14 -0.84 -7.20
CA GLU A 75 24.29 -1.94 -6.25
C GLU A 75 25.11 -3.10 -6.81
N CYS A 76 24.98 -3.42 -8.11
CA CYS A 76 25.66 -4.57 -8.71
C CYS A 76 26.67 -4.17 -9.81
N PRO A 77 27.65 -5.05 -10.10
CA PRO A 77 28.66 -4.81 -11.13
C PRO A 77 28.24 -5.28 -12.54
N ILE A 78 26.95 -5.47 -12.82
CA ILE A 78 26.49 -5.93 -14.13
C ILE A 78 26.69 -4.84 -15.18
N GLU A 79 27.42 -5.20 -16.24
CA GLU A 79 27.59 -4.36 -17.41
C GLU A 79 26.34 -4.40 -18.30
N GLY A 80 25.75 -3.24 -18.52
CA GLY A 80 24.67 -3.07 -19.46
C GLY A 80 25.13 -3.21 -20.91
N ILE A 81 24.20 -3.62 -21.76
CA ILE A 81 24.36 -3.69 -23.21
C ILE A 81 23.47 -2.66 -23.88
N ARG A 82 23.83 -2.23 -25.10
CA ARG A 82 23.04 -1.24 -25.85
C ARG A 82 22.79 -1.74 -27.26
N ASP A 83 21.64 -1.35 -27.79
CA ASP A 83 21.37 -1.51 -29.22
C ASP A 83 22.28 -0.54 -30.01
N ARG A 84 23.31 -1.11 -30.65
CA ARG A 84 24.29 -0.32 -31.43
C ARG A 84 23.71 0.20 -32.75
N SER A 85 22.58 -0.33 -33.21
CA SER A 85 21.89 0.19 -34.39
C SER A 85 21.25 1.55 -34.13
N LYS A 86 20.91 1.85 -32.87
CA LYS A 86 20.26 3.10 -32.44
C LYS A 86 21.29 4.05 -31.81
N LYS A 87 21.58 5.15 -32.50
CA LYS A 87 22.45 6.20 -31.98
C LYS A 87 21.88 6.79 -30.68
N GLY A 88 22.65 6.71 -29.60
CA GLY A 88 22.25 7.23 -28.29
C GLY A 88 21.31 6.32 -27.51
N SER A 89 21.17 5.03 -27.88
CA SER A 89 20.48 4.04 -27.07
C SER A 89 21.02 4.02 -25.63
N PRO A 90 20.16 3.96 -24.61
CA PRO A 90 20.61 3.71 -23.23
C PRO A 90 21.20 2.30 -23.12
N TYR A 91 21.83 2.03 -21.99
CA TYR A 91 22.24 0.70 -21.61
C TYR A 91 21.10 -0.02 -20.88
N TYR A 92 20.90 -1.26 -21.27
CA TYR A 92 19.92 -2.21 -20.77
C TYR A 92 20.64 -3.31 -20.02
N LEU A 93 19.97 -3.92 -19.04
CA LEU A 93 20.55 -4.87 -18.10
C LEU A 93 19.84 -6.22 -18.19
N PRO A 94 19.97 -6.95 -19.32
CA PRO A 94 19.49 -8.32 -19.36
C PRO A 94 20.40 -9.19 -18.49
N HIS A 95 19.81 -10.14 -17.77
CA HIS A 95 20.55 -11.12 -16.97
C HIS A 95 21.07 -12.24 -17.86
N GLN A 96 20.28 -12.63 -18.86
CA GLN A 96 20.75 -13.44 -19.99
C GLN A 96 20.97 -12.56 -21.22
N ARG A 97 22.23 -12.42 -21.63
CA ARG A 97 22.58 -11.75 -22.88
C ARG A 97 22.02 -12.53 -24.07
N PRO A 98 21.56 -11.82 -25.09
CA PRO A 98 21.06 -12.45 -26.30
C PRO A 98 22.21 -13.12 -27.04
N ASP A 99 21.94 -14.32 -27.56
CA ASP A 99 22.93 -15.20 -28.23
C ASP A 99 24.09 -15.69 -27.33
N ASP A 100 23.93 -15.61 -26.00
CA ASP A 100 24.91 -16.08 -25.00
C ASP A 100 24.20 -16.83 -23.87
N ASP A 101 23.91 -18.11 -24.10
CA ASP A 101 23.25 -18.99 -23.14
C ASP A 101 24.09 -19.25 -21.87
N GLU A 102 25.38 -18.91 -21.89
CA GLU A 102 26.29 -19.03 -20.74
C GLU A 102 26.36 -17.74 -19.91
N SER A 103 25.83 -16.62 -20.42
CA SER A 103 25.78 -15.38 -19.66
C SER A 103 24.85 -15.52 -18.47
N GLN A 104 25.46 -15.62 -17.28
CA GLN A 104 24.74 -15.67 -16.01
C GLN A 104 25.20 -14.51 -15.15
N THR A 105 24.23 -13.72 -14.68
CA THR A 105 24.49 -12.63 -13.74
C THR A 105 24.43 -13.07 -12.28
N ASP A 106 24.10 -14.33 -11.99
CA ASP A 106 23.94 -14.84 -10.62
C ASP A 106 25.20 -14.66 -9.78
N ASP A 107 26.38 -14.98 -10.32
CA ASP A 107 27.66 -14.74 -9.64
C ASP A 107 27.90 -13.25 -9.35
N LEU A 108 27.47 -12.36 -10.25
CA LEU A 108 27.61 -10.91 -10.08
C LEU A 108 26.60 -10.37 -9.05
N LEU A 109 25.42 -10.98 -8.95
CA LEU A 109 24.40 -10.65 -7.95
C LEU A 109 24.77 -11.20 -6.57
N ALA A 110 25.54 -12.27 -6.50
CA ALA A 110 26.15 -12.76 -5.26
C ALA A 110 27.29 -11.87 -4.76
N ASN A 111 27.88 -11.05 -5.64
CA ASN A 111 29.01 -10.16 -5.37
C ASN A 111 28.63 -8.70 -5.66
N LEU A 112 27.68 -8.17 -4.90
CA LEU A 112 27.28 -6.76 -4.97
C LEU A 112 28.48 -5.84 -4.71
N LYS A 113 28.40 -4.62 -5.25
CA LYS A 113 29.34 -3.54 -4.94
C LYS A 113 29.30 -3.26 -3.43
N THR A 114 30.41 -2.79 -2.88
CA THR A 114 30.46 -2.33 -1.49
C THR A 114 30.73 -0.82 -1.44
N HIS A 115 30.59 -0.20 -0.27
CA HIS A 115 31.01 1.19 -0.13
C HIS A 115 32.50 1.39 -0.41
N GLU A 116 33.34 0.40 -0.09
CA GLU A 116 34.79 0.43 -0.39
C GLU A 116 35.08 0.46 -1.90
N TYR A 117 34.24 -0.18 -2.73
CA TYR A 117 34.33 -0.05 -4.19
C TYR A 117 34.22 1.43 -4.61
N TYR A 118 33.31 2.18 -4.00
CA TYR A 118 33.15 3.60 -4.26
C TYR A 118 34.29 4.44 -3.68
N ILE A 119 34.77 4.13 -2.47
CA ILE A 119 35.93 4.80 -1.88
C ILE A 119 37.17 4.64 -2.77
N ASP A 120 37.43 3.44 -3.31
CA ASP A 120 38.54 3.21 -4.24
C ASP A 120 38.39 4.07 -5.50
N ALA A 121 37.18 4.10 -6.07
CA ALA A 121 36.87 4.92 -7.23
C ALA A 121 37.08 6.42 -6.96
N TRP A 122 36.63 6.91 -5.79
CA TRP A 122 36.80 8.31 -5.38
C TRP A 122 38.25 8.68 -5.16
N ARG A 123 39.05 7.78 -4.58
CA ARG A 123 40.49 7.96 -4.42
C ARG A 123 41.16 8.11 -5.79
N LYS A 124 40.90 7.18 -6.72
CA LYS A 124 41.43 7.23 -8.09
C LYS A 124 41.01 8.51 -8.81
N LEU A 125 39.75 8.93 -8.67
CA LEU A 125 39.27 10.20 -9.25
C LEU A 125 39.96 11.43 -8.64
N SER A 126 40.27 11.41 -7.35
CA SER A 126 40.96 12.51 -6.68
C SER A 126 42.44 12.61 -7.04
N GLU A 127 43.04 11.49 -7.45
CA GLU A 127 44.44 11.37 -7.86
C GLU A 127 44.63 11.59 -9.37
N ALA A 128 43.56 11.55 -10.17
CA ALA A 128 43.62 11.72 -11.62
C ALA A 128 44.20 13.10 -12.02
N GLU A 129 45.26 13.10 -12.82
CA GLU A 129 45.97 14.32 -13.21
C GLU A 129 45.37 14.98 -14.46
N THR A 130 44.61 14.22 -15.25
CA THR A 130 44.03 14.68 -16.51
C THR A 130 42.53 14.42 -16.61
N VAL A 131 41.83 15.27 -17.37
CA VAL A 131 40.40 15.09 -17.65
C VAL A 131 40.11 13.73 -18.29
N LYS A 132 40.99 13.27 -19.19
CA LYS A 132 40.84 11.99 -19.88
C LYS A 132 40.92 10.81 -18.91
N GLU A 133 41.88 10.83 -18.00
CA GLU A 133 42.03 9.81 -16.96
C GLU A 133 40.80 9.77 -16.04
N ALA A 134 40.31 10.94 -15.61
CA ALA A 134 39.08 11.03 -14.84
C ALA A 134 37.86 10.46 -15.60
N GLU A 135 37.72 10.76 -16.89
CA GLU A 135 36.65 10.23 -17.75
C GLU A 135 36.74 8.69 -17.92
N GLU A 136 37.96 8.14 -17.99
CA GLU A 136 38.19 6.69 -18.05
C GLU A 136 37.76 6.01 -16.74
N ILE A 137 38.15 6.56 -15.59
CA ILE A 137 37.74 6.06 -14.26
C ILE A 137 36.23 6.17 -14.07
N GLN A 138 35.63 7.32 -14.40
CA GLN A 138 34.18 7.53 -14.34
C GLN A 138 33.43 6.47 -15.17
N ARG A 139 33.94 6.15 -16.36
CA ARG A 139 33.35 5.15 -17.26
C ARG A 139 33.51 3.74 -16.73
N GLU A 140 34.70 3.39 -16.23
CA GLU A 140 35.02 2.08 -15.66
C GLU A 140 34.15 1.79 -14.44
N TYR A 141 34.00 2.77 -13.55
CA TYR A 141 33.30 2.58 -12.28
C TYR A 141 31.79 2.88 -12.32
N GLY A 142 31.32 3.56 -13.38
CA GLY A 142 29.93 4.00 -13.50
C GLY A 142 29.59 5.21 -12.63
N ILE A 143 30.57 6.06 -12.31
CA ILE A 143 30.40 7.23 -11.43
C ILE A 143 30.58 8.54 -12.18
N VAL A 144 30.02 9.61 -11.62
CA VAL A 144 30.12 10.99 -12.12
C VAL A 144 30.97 11.85 -11.20
N CYS A 145 30.79 11.73 -9.88
CA CYS A 145 31.52 12.53 -8.91
C CYS A 145 31.59 11.86 -7.54
N ILE A 146 32.35 12.47 -6.63
CA ILE A 146 32.33 12.15 -5.21
C ILE A 146 31.06 12.81 -4.62
N PRO A 147 30.08 12.03 -4.13
CA PRO A 147 28.83 12.57 -3.58
C PRO A 147 29.03 13.17 -2.18
N ALA A 148 28.39 14.32 -1.91
CA ALA A 148 28.47 14.97 -0.60
C ALA A 148 27.83 14.16 0.53
N LEU A 149 26.84 13.30 0.23
CA LEU A 149 26.24 12.43 1.24
C LEU A 149 27.08 11.16 1.48
N GLY A 150 27.83 10.69 0.48
CA GLY A 150 28.65 9.49 0.60
C GLY A 150 29.91 9.66 1.45
N ILE A 151 30.25 10.89 1.87
CA ILE A 151 31.34 11.15 2.83
C ILE A 151 30.88 11.07 4.29
N LEU A 152 29.57 10.96 4.54
CA LEU A 152 29.06 10.84 5.90
C LEU A 152 29.31 9.41 6.42
N PRO A 153 29.88 9.24 7.62
CA PRO A 153 30.19 7.90 8.15
C PRO A 153 28.98 6.98 8.34
N SER A 154 27.77 7.53 8.36
CA SER A 154 26.52 6.79 8.52
C SER A 154 25.82 6.46 7.20
N MET A 155 26.39 6.87 6.07
CA MET A 155 25.81 6.67 4.74
C MET A 155 26.68 5.72 3.93
N ASP A 156 26.06 4.66 3.41
CA ASP A 156 26.65 3.71 2.48
C ASP A 156 26.03 3.95 1.10
N ILE A 157 26.83 3.95 0.03
CA ILE A 157 26.31 4.25 -1.33
C ILE A 157 25.34 3.17 -1.81
N VAL A 158 25.58 1.92 -1.42
CA VAL A 158 24.81 0.75 -1.80
C VAL A 158 23.63 0.60 -0.85
N MET A 159 23.85 0.69 0.46
CA MET A 159 22.81 0.38 1.44
C MET A 159 21.91 1.57 1.81
N SER A 160 22.40 2.81 1.68
CA SER A 160 21.67 4.02 2.11
C SER A 160 20.95 4.74 0.97
N PHE A 161 20.99 4.24 -0.26
CA PHE A 161 20.32 4.84 -1.43
C PHE A 161 19.42 3.82 -2.15
N PRO A 162 18.45 3.22 -1.44
CA PRO A 162 17.58 2.22 -2.04
C PRO A 162 16.86 2.78 -3.27
N PHE A 163 16.56 1.92 -4.24
CA PHE A 163 15.82 2.35 -5.41
C PHE A 163 14.45 2.90 -5.00
N GLY A 164 14.02 3.98 -5.65
CA GLY A 164 12.77 4.64 -5.28
C GLY A 164 11.54 3.76 -5.50
N PHE A 165 11.10 3.05 -4.45
CA PHE A 165 10.18 1.90 -4.51
C PHE A 165 8.85 2.24 -5.18
N MET A 166 8.26 3.40 -4.86
CA MET A 166 6.98 3.82 -5.44
C MET A 166 7.09 4.02 -6.95
N HIS A 167 8.12 4.77 -7.38
CA HIS A 167 8.35 5.04 -8.81
C HIS A 167 8.74 3.75 -9.56
N LEU A 168 9.60 2.93 -8.96
CA LEU A 168 10.05 1.66 -9.51
C LEU A 168 8.85 0.77 -9.85
N LEU A 169 7.96 0.51 -8.90
CA LEU A 169 6.86 -0.43 -9.09
C LEU A 169 5.67 0.20 -9.80
N PHE A 170 5.23 1.38 -9.37
CA PHE A 170 3.90 1.89 -9.72
C PHE A 170 3.91 2.93 -10.84
N GLU A 171 5.05 3.57 -11.11
CA GLU A 171 5.18 4.49 -12.26
C GLU A 171 5.92 3.86 -13.45
N ASN A 172 6.76 2.85 -13.21
CA ASN A 172 7.53 2.20 -14.27
C ASN A 172 7.04 0.77 -14.57
N ASN A 173 7.16 -0.17 -13.63
CA ASN A 173 6.93 -1.58 -13.92
C ASN A 173 5.45 -1.96 -14.12
N ALA A 174 4.53 -1.53 -13.25
CA ALA A 174 3.10 -1.83 -13.39
C ALA A 174 2.48 -1.26 -14.69
N PRO A 175 2.72 0.02 -15.06
CA PRO A 175 2.28 0.54 -16.35
C PRO A 175 2.96 -0.18 -17.52
N GLY A 176 4.22 -0.57 -17.37
CA GLY A 176 4.97 -1.33 -18.38
C GLY A 176 4.36 -2.70 -18.67
N LEU A 177 3.97 -3.46 -17.64
CA LEU A 177 3.26 -4.72 -17.79
C LEU A 177 1.93 -4.53 -18.54
N VAL A 178 1.14 -3.53 -18.16
CA VAL A 178 -0.12 -3.23 -18.87
C VAL A 178 0.13 -2.85 -20.33
N GLN A 179 1.18 -2.09 -20.62
CA GLN A 179 1.56 -1.77 -22.00
C GLN A 179 1.96 -3.01 -22.80
N HIS A 180 2.60 -4.01 -22.20
CA HIS A 180 2.85 -5.30 -22.84
C HIS A 180 1.54 -5.99 -23.18
N TRP A 181 0.63 -6.12 -22.22
CA TRP A 181 -0.68 -6.76 -22.43
C TRP A 181 -1.61 -6.00 -23.40
N LYS A 182 -1.36 -4.69 -23.61
CA LYS A 182 -2.00 -3.87 -24.65
C LYS A 182 -1.31 -3.98 -26.02
N GLY A 183 -0.17 -4.65 -26.14
CA GLY A 183 0.60 -4.72 -27.37
C GLY A 183 1.25 -3.38 -27.77
N THR A 184 1.55 -2.49 -26.81
CA THR A 184 2.02 -1.11 -27.08
C THR A 184 3.37 -0.78 -26.43
N TYR A 185 3.96 -1.71 -25.68
CA TYR A 185 5.21 -1.45 -24.96
C TYR A 185 6.38 -1.18 -25.91
N LYS A 186 6.93 0.05 -25.83
CA LYS A 186 8.17 0.53 -26.47
C LYS A 186 8.41 0.08 -27.93
N LYS A 187 7.34 -0.18 -28.70
CA LYS A 187 7.39 -0.71 -30.07
C LYS A 187 8.07 -2.09 -30.22
N ILE A 188 8.23 -2.82 -29.11
CA ILE A 188 8.70 -4.22 -29.11
C ILE A 188 7.55 -5.20 -28.91
N SER A 189 6.42 -4.71 -28.40
CA SER A 189 5.17 -5.45 -28.37
C SER A 189 4.25 -5.03 -29.52
N SER A 190 3.41 -5.96 -29.95
CA SER A 190 2.38 -5.79 -30.97
C SER A 190 1.03 -6.28 -30.45
N PRO A 191 -0.12 -5.76 -30.94
CA PRO A 191 -1.42 -6.39 -30.73
C PRO A 191 -1.50 -7.84 -31.21
N ASP A 192 -0.57 -8.26 -32.08
CA ASP A 192 -0.46 -9.65 -32.58
C ASP A 192 0.37 -10.56 -31.66
N ASP A 193 0.97 -10.03 -30.57
CA ASP A 193 1.66 -10.88 -29.60
C ASP A 193 0.67 -11.85 -28.93
N GLU A 194 1.11 -13.09 -28.70
CA GLU A 194 0.30 -14.15 -28.06
C GLU A 194 -0.28 -13.78 -26.67
N TYR A 195 0.29 -12.77 -26.01
CA TYR A 195 -0.13 -12.28 -24.70
C TYR A 195 -0.91 -10.97 -24.75
N ALA A 196 -1.02 -10.34 -25.93
CA ALA A 196 -1.79 -9.12 -26.09
C ALA A 196 -3.28 -9.45 -26.07
N LEU A 197 -4.04 -8.70 -25.28
CA LEU A 197 -5.49 -8.82 -25.23
C LEU A 197 -6.11 -7.94 -26.31
N ASP A 198 -7.21 -8.41 -26.91
CA ASP A 198 -7.98 -7.66 -27.88
C ASP A 198 -8.72 -6.46 -27.24
N GLU A 199 -9.23 -5.57 -28.09
CA GLU A 199 -9.91 -4.34 -27.69
C GLU A 199 -11.20 -4.62 -26.90
N GLU A 200 -11.98 -5.64 -27.28
CA GLU A 200 -13.24 -6.00 -26.61
C GLU A 200 -12.96 -6.45 -25.16
N THR A 201 -11.94 -7.29 -24.98
CA THR A 201 -11.46 -7.74 -23.67
C THR A 201 -10.99 -6.56 -22.81
N TRP A 202 -10.27 -5.60 -23.39
CA TRP A 202 -9.84 -4.40 -22.65
C TRP A 202 -11.00 -3.48 -22.28
N GLU A 203 -12.00 -3.32 -23.14
CA GLU A 203 -13.22 -2.58 -22.80
C GLU A 203 -13.94 -3.18 -21.59
N ASP A 204 -14.05 -4.52 -21.54
CA ASP A 204 -14.67 -5.21 -20.42
C ASP A 204 -13.85 -5.02 -19.13
N ILE A 205 -12.52 -5.18 -19.19
CA ILE A 205 -11.62 -4.91 -18.06
C ILE A 205 -11.75 -3.46 -17.59
N GLY A 206 -11.83 -2.51 -18.52
CA GLY A 206 -12.00 -1.08 -18.26
C GLY A 206 -13.27 -0.77 -17.49
N LYS A 207 -14.41 -1.28 -17.99
CA LYS A 207 -15.74 -1.13 -17.38
C LYS A 207 -15.78 -1.76 -15.99
N GLU A 208 -15.33 -3.02 -15.86
CA GLU A 208 -15.30 -3.74 -14.59
C GLU A 208 -14.41 -3.07 -13.54
N THR A 209 -13.27 -2.51 -13.96
CA THR A 209 -12.37 -1.75 -13.09
C THR A 209 -13.08 -0.52 -12.52
N ALA A 210 -13.76 0.26 -13.37
CA ALA A 210 -14.47 1.47 -12.97
C ALA A 210 -15.71 1.18 -12.12
N ASP A 211 -16.48 0.15 -12.46
CA ASP A 211 -17.70 -0.25 -11.73
C ASP A 211 -17.40 -0.68 -10.29
N ALA A 212 -16.20 -1.23 -10.04
CA ALA A 212 -15.74 -1.60 -8.71
C ALA A 212 -15.69 -0.41 -7.73
N ALA A 213 -15.62 0.83 -8.21
CA ALA A 213 -15.68 2.02 -7.36
C ALA A 213 -16.95 2.07 -6.50
N ARG A 214 -18.05 1.44 -6.93
CA ARG A 214 -19.31 1.34 -6.15
C ARG A 214 -19.26 0.30 -5.04
N THR A 215 -18.32 -0.65 -5.10
CA THR A 215 -18.26 -1.82 -4.22
C THR A 215 -16.94 -1.96 -3.48
N ILE A 216 -16.01 -1.05 -3.69
CA ILE A 216 -14.77 -0.91 -2.94
C ILE A 216 -14.91 0.30 -2.00
N PRO A 217 -14.90 0.07 -0.67
CA PRO A 217 -14.96 1.14 0.33
C PRO A 217 -13.92 2.24 0.07
N ALA A 218 -14.31 3.50 0.28
CA ALA A 218 -13.39 4.65 0.16
C ALA A 218 -12.20 4.58 1.14
N LEU A 219 -12.35 3.86 2.26
CA LEU A 219 -11.26 3.59 3.20
C LEU A 219 -10.13 2.76 2.58
N MET A 220 -10.45 1.90 1.61
CA MET A 220 -9.50 0.99 0.97
C MET A 220 -8.76 1.67 -0.17
N ALA A 221 -9.48 2.37 -1.05
CA ALA A 221 -8.90 3.07 -2.18
C ALA A 221 -9.79 4.21 -2.70
N ARG A 222 -9.16 5.17 -3.39
CA ARG A 222 -9.86 6.11 -4.28
C ARG A 222 -10.55 5.35 -5.41
N ALA A 223 -11.53 5.99 -6.05
CA ALA A 223 -12.20 5.36 -7.19
C ALA A 223 -11.18 5.18 -8.31
N THR A 224 -10.97 3.96 -8.77
CA THR A 224 -10.08 3.65 -9.88
C THR A 224 -10.79 3.98 -11.20
N PRO A 225 -10.23 4.86 -12.04
CA PRO A 225 -10.79 5.13 -13.36
C PRO A 225 -10.72 3.89 -14.26
N ASP A 226 -11.44 3.92 -15.37
CA ASP A 226 -11.34 2.93 -16.45
C ASP A 226 -9.86 2.79 -16.91
N ILE A 227 -9.29 1.59 -16.76
CA ILE A 227 -7.89 1.32 -17.11
C ILE A 227 -7.64 1.28 -18.63
N TRP A 228 -8.67 1.05 -19.43
CA TRP A 228 -8.54 1.04 -20.88
C TRP A 228 -8.51 2.47 -21.42
N THR A 229 -9.53 3.26 -21.08
CA THR A 229 -9.76 4.59 -21.68
C THR A 229 -9.17 5.75 -20.86
N GLN A 230 -8.89 5.54 -19.58
CA GLN A 230 -8.52 6.61 -18.64
C GLN A 230 -7.26 6.29 -17.82
N SER A 231 -6.40 5.35 -18.25
CA SER A 231 -5.14 5.04 -17.55
C SER A 231 -4.20 6.23 -17.41
N CYS A 232 -4.33 7.26 -18.25
CA CYS A 232 -3.59 8.53 -18.12
C CYS A 232 -3.92 9.30 -16.83
N ARG A 233 -5.02 8.96 -16.14
CA ARG A 233 -5.41 9.54 -14.85
C ARG A 233 -4.90 8.74 -13.66
N TYR A 234 -4.26 7.59 -13.87
CA TYR A 234 -3.74 6.77 -12.78
C TYR A 234 -2.55 7.47 -12.15
N THR A 235 -2.65 7.67 -10.83
CA THR A 235 -1.50 8.00 -10.00
C THR A 235 -0.79 6.71 -9.56
N ALA A 236 0.38 6.83 -8.94
CA ALA A 236 1.04 5.69 -8.31
C ALA A 236 0.13 4.96 -7.30
N GLU A 237 -0.73 5.68 -6.56
CA GLU A 237 -1.72 5.10 -5.65
C GLU A 237 -2.74 4.23 -6.41
N SER A 238 -3.24 4.71 -7.54
CA SER A 238 -4.16 3.96 -8.39
C SER A 238 -3.49 2.72 -8.99
N TRP A 239 -2.25 2.85 -9.47
CA TRP A 239 -1.48 1.71 -9.99
C TRP A 239 -1.20 0.67 -8.92
N ALA A 240 -0.76 1.09 -7.73
CA ALA A 240 -0.51 0.20 -6.60
C ALA A 240 -1.75 -0.61 -6.23
N PHE A 241 -2.90 0.06 -6.13
CA PHE A 241 -4.14 -0.60 -5.78
C PHE A 241 -4.62 -1.53 -6.92
N TRP A 242 -4.63 -1.05 -8.16
CA TRP A 242 -5.13 -1.82 -9.29
C TRP A 242 -4.30 -3.08 -9.52
N ILE A 243 -2.97 -2.96 -9.64
CA ILE A 243 -2.11 -4.10 -9.98
C ILE A 243 -2.09 -5.16 -8.88
N THR A 244 -2.21 -4.75 -7.61
CA THR A 244 -2.14 -5.66 -6.46
C THR A 244 -3.49 -6.32 -6.16
N TRP A 245 -4.60 -5.60 -6.32
CA TRP A 245 -5.89 -5.98 -5.76
C TRP A 245 -7.02 -6.13 -6.77
N GLN A 246 -6.99 -5.42 -7.91
CA GLN A 246 -8.03 -5.55 -8.95
C GLN A 246 -7.58 -6.46 -10.10
N ALA A 247 -6.36 -6.27 -10.60
CA ALA A 247 -5.77 -7.03 -11.71
C ALA A 247 -5.84 -8.55 -11.50
N PRO A 248 -5.57 -9.13 -10.30
CA PRO A 248 -5.73 -10.56 -10.08
C PRO A 248 -7.13 -11.10 -10.41
N TYR A 249 -8.16 -10.27 -10.31
CA TYR A 249 -9.54 -10.62 -10.64
C TYR A 249 -9.88 -10.31 -12.09
N VAL A 250 -9.66 -9.06 -12.54
CA VAL A 250 -10.07 -8.63 -13.90
C VAL A 250 -9.20 -9.24 -14.99
N MET A 251 -8.02 -9.77 -14.69
CA MET A 251 -7.16 -10.43 -15.68
C MET A 251 -7.30 -11.96 -15.68
N LYS A 252 -8.02 -12.54 -14.70
CA LYS A 252 -8.17 -13.99 -14.57
C LYS A 252 -8.98 -14.56 -15.73
N ASP A 253 -8.53 -15.69 -16.27
CA ASP A 253 -9.12 -16.35 -17.44
C ASP A 253 -9.08 -15.49 -18.73
N ARG A 254 -8.40 -14.32 -18.71
CA ARG A 254 -8.20 -13.42 -19.86
C ARG A 254 -6.73 -13.35 -20.28
N LEU A 255 -5.80 -13.18 -19.33
CA LEU A 255 -4.37 -13.32 -19.62
C LEU A 255 -3.99 -14.78 -19.84
N PRO A 256 -3.02 -15.08 -20.73
CA PRO A 256 -2.45 -16.42 -20.81
C PRO A 256 -1.86 -16.86 -19.46
N GLY A 257 -1.95 -18.16 -19.17
CA GLY A 257 -1.56 -18.75 -17.89
C GLY A 257 -0.22 -18.26 -17.32
N PRO A 258 0.90 -18.35 -18.09
CA PRO A 258 2.20 -17.86 -17.62
C PRO A 258 2.22 -16.38 -17.24
N HIS A 259 1.57 -15.53 -18.04
CA HIS A 259 1.49 -14.08 -17.81
C HIS A 259 0.62 -13.74 -16.60
N TYR A 260 -0.46 -14.50 -16.39
CA TYR A 260 -1.29 -14.37 -15.20
C TYR A 260 -0.54 -14.77 -13.93
N GLN A 261 0.22 -15.87 -13.93
CA GLN A 261 1.06 -16.25 -12.79
C GLN A 261 2.14 -15.20 -12.51
N HIS A 262 2.74 -14.64 -13.56
CA HIS A 262 3.71 -13.54 -13.44
C HIS A 262 3.10 -12.28 -12.79
N LEU A 263 1.85 -11.92 -13.14
CA LEU A 263 1.09 -10.87 -12.46
C LEU A 263 0.85 -11.19 -10.98
N LEU A 264 0.46 -12.41 -10.65
CA LEU A 264 0.23 -12.81 -9.25
C LEU A 264 1.52 -12.74 -8.42
N LEU A 265 2.64 -13.16 -9.00
CA LEU A 265 3.95 -13.06 -8.38
C LEU A 265 4.36 -11.59 -8.15
N PHE A 266 4.08 -10.70 -9.10
CA PHE A 266 4.28 -9.26 -8.93
C PHE A 266 3.47 -8.71 -7.74
N GLY A 267 2.20 -9.09 -7.64
CA GLY A 267 1.34 -8.72 -6.51
C GLY A 267 1.87 -9.25 -5.17
N LYS A 268 2.40 -10.48 -5.14
CA LYS A 268 3.04 -11.07 -3.96
C LYS A 268 4.27 -10.27 -3.52
N ILE A 269 5.17 -9.91 -4.45
CA ILE A 269 6.35 -9.09 -4.18
C ILE A 269 5.96 -7.75 -3.55
N ILE A 270 4.96 -7.07 -4.12
CA ILE A 270 4.45 -5.80 -3.59
C ILE A 270 3.98 -5.98 -2.14
N LYS A 271 3.18 -7.02 -1.86
CA LYS A 271 2.64 -7.30 -0.53
C LYS A 271 3.75 -7.60 0.50
N LEU A 272 4.74 -8.40 0.13
CA LEU A 272 5.91 -8.70 0.98
C LEU A 272 6.75 -7.45 1.27
N ALA A 273 7.14 -6.70 0.23
CA ALA A 273 8.00 -5.52 0.36
C ALA A 273 7.32 -4.34 1.09
N THR A 274 5.98 -4.33 1.14
CA THR A 274 5.20 -3.32 1.87
C THR A 274 4.66 -3.79 3.21
N SER A 275 4.98 -5.00 3.65
CA SER A 275 4.56 -5.53 4.95
C SER A 275 4.93 -4.61 6.10
N LEU A 276 4.05 -4.45 7.09
CA LEU A 276 4.31 -3.62 8.27
C LEU A 276 5.33 -4.26 9.22
N GLU A 277 5.42 -5.59 9.18
CA GLU A 277 6.36 -6.43 9.91
C GLU A 277 7.12 -7.31 8.92
N ILE A 278 8.43 -7.46 9.11
CA ILE A 278 9.30 -8.22 8.22
C ILE A 278 10.15 -9.16 9.05
N THR A 279 10.03 -10.46 8.78
CA THR A 279 10.89 -11.48 9.38
C THR A 279 12.00 -11.90 8.41
N PRO A 280 13.07 -12.56 8.90
CA PRO A 280 14.10 -13.12 8.03
C PRO A 280 13.55 -14.08 6.96
N GLU A 281 12.53 -14.88 7.30
CA GLU A 281 11.89 -15.82 6.38
C GLU A 281 11.13 -15.09 5.28
N MET A 282 10.46 -13.99 5.61
CA MET A 282 9.79 -13.14 4.62
C MET A 282 10.78 -12.45 3.69
N LEU A 283 11.98 -12.09 4.18
CA LEU A 283 13.04 -11.52 3.34
C LEU A 283 13.60 -12.55 2.36
N GLU A 284 13.78 -13.80 2.80
CA GLU A 284 14.20 -14.90 1.92
C GLU A 284 13.13 -15.19 0.85
N GLU A 285 11.86 -15.23 1.26
CA GLU A 285 10.75 -15.39 0.33
C GLU A 285 10.66 -14.23 -0.67
N LEU A 286 10.91 -13.00 -0.23
CA LEU A 286 10.97 -11.82 -1.09
C LEU A 286 12.12 -11.93 -2.10
N ASP A 287 13.32 -12.32 -1.66
CA ASP A 287 14.49 -12.51 -2.54
C ASP A 287 14.22 -13.57 -3.62
N GLN A 288 13.70 -14.73 -3.22
CA GLN A 288 13.32 -15.78 -4.15
C GLN A 288 12.24 -15.29 -5.14
N SER A 289 11.22 -14.61 -4.63
CA SER A 289 10.11 -14.13 -5.47
C SER A 289 10.57 -13.10 -6.49
N VAL A 290 11.46 -12.15 -6.14
CA VAL A 290 11.96 -11.14 -7.09
C VAL A 290 12.87 -11.75 -8.16
N ARG A 291 13.69 -12.74 -7.81
CA ARG A 291 14.52 -13.48 -8.76
C ARG A 291 13.66 -14.26 -9.76
N GLU A 292 12.69 -15.02 -9.26
CA GLU A 292 11.73 -15.76 -10.09
C GLU A 292 10.95 -14.83 -11.01
N TRP A 293 10.49 -13.68 -10.49
CA TRP A 293 9.76 -12.69 -11.27
C TRP A 293 10.62 -12.09 -12.39
N HIS A 294 11.88 -11.77 -12.10
CA HIS A 294 12.80 -11.21 -13.09
C HIS A 294 13.13 -12.23 -14.19
N ALA A 295 13.49 -13.47 -13.82
CA ALA A 295 13.78 -14.53 -14.78
C ALA A 295 12.57 -14.81 -15.70
N THR A 296 11.37 -14.91 -15.10
CA THR A 296 10.12 -15.11 -15.85
C THR A 296 9.79 -13.89 -16.73
N TYR A 297 10.09 -12.67 -16.28
CA TYR A 297 9.90 -11.47 -17.11
C TYR A 297 10.79 -11.53 -18.37
N GLU A 298 12.04 -11.98 -18.22
CA GLU A 298 12.94 -12.11 -19.36
C GLU A 298 12.44 -13.16 -20.35
N GLU A 299 11.97 -14.31 -19.86
CA GLU A 299 11.38 -15.36 -20.70
C GLU A 299 10.16 -14.86 -21.49
N LEU A 300 9.21 -14.22 -20.81
CA LEU A 300 7.92 -13.84 -21.39
C LEU A 300 8.01 -12.61 -22.31
N TYR A 301 8.71 -11.56 -21.86
CA TYR A 301 8.65 -10.24 -22.49
C TYR A 301 9.93 -9.85 -23.23
N TYR A 302 11.11 -10.16 -22.70
CA TYR A 302 12.36 -9.88 -23.40
C TYR A 302 12.66 -10.95 -24.46
N ARG A 303 12.32 -12.21 -24.18
CA ARG A 303 12.48 -13.38 -25.06
C ARG A 303 13.92 -13.59 -25.53
N TYR A 304 14.90 -13.11 -24.76
CA TYR A 304 16.32 -13.24 -25.06
C TYR A 304 16.71 -12.71 -26.45
N ASP A 305 15.99 -11.69 -26.93
CA ASP A 305 16.12 -11.15 -28.28
C ASP A 305 16.67 -9.72 -28.24
N MET A 306 17.78 -9.48 -28.95
CA MET A 306 18.39 -8.16 -29.10
C MET A 306 17.41 -7.10 -29.59
N ASP A 307 16.47 -7.44 -30.47
CA ASP A 307 15.49 -6.48 -30.98
C ASP A 307 14.50 -6.04 -29.89
N ARG A 308 14.35 -6.86 -28.85
CA ARG A 308 13.49 -6.63 -27.68
C ARG A 308 14.25 -6.09 -26.47
N ILE A 309 15.54 -5.77 -26.59
CA ILE A 309 16.40 -5.32 -25.47
C ILE A 309 15.86 -4.14 -24.66
N SER A 310 14.98 -3.32 -25.27
CA SER A 310 14.29 -2.23 -24.57
C SER A 310 13.34 -2.68 -23.44
N ALA A 311 13.04 -3.99 -23.36
CA ALA A 311 12.35 -4.67 -22.27
C ALA A 311 13.20 -4.79 -21.00
N CYS A 312 14.53 -4.65 -21.06
CA CYS A 312 15.42 -4.79 -19.90
C CYS A 312 15.99 -3.43 -19.42
N PRO A 313 15.17 -2.39 -19.17
CA PRO A 313 15.66 -1.13 -18.63
C PRO A 313 16.11 -1.29 -17.16
N LEU A 314 16.84 -0.30 -16.66
CA LEU A 314 17.31 -0.28 -15.27
C LEU A 314 16.17 -0.49 -14.25
N ASN A 315 14.96 0.01 -14.50
CA ASN A 315 13.83 -0.18 -13.59
C ASN A 315 13.30 -1.63 -13.55
N VAL A 316 13.46 -2.43 -14.60
CA VAL A 316 13.11 -3.86 -14.53
C VAL A 316 14.20 -4.59 -13.74
N HIS A 317 15.46 -4.30 -14.04
CA HIS A 317 16.60 -4.87 -13.32
C HIS A 317 16.58 -4.55 -11.82
N ALA A 318 16.28 -3.30 -11.44
CA ALA A 318 16.27 -2.84 -10.05
C ALA A 318 15.26 -3.58 -9.16
N MET A 319 14.29 -4.30 -9.74
CA MET A 319 13.39 -5.18 -9.00
C MET A 319 14.14 -6.23 -8.17
N ILE A 320 15.28 -6.73 -8.65
CA ILE A 320 16.04 -7.77 -7.95
C ILE A 320 16.69 -7.27 -6.65
N HIS A 321 16.89 -5.95 -6.53
CA HIS A 321 17.51 -5.35 -5.35
C HIS A 321 16.49 -5.02 -4.24
N ILE A 322 15.19 -5.18 -4.49
CA ILE A 322 14.13 -4.89 -3.51
C ILE A 322 14.35 -5.67 -2.20
N SER A 323 14.81 -6.92 -2.25
CA SER A 323 15.11 -7.72 -1.05
C SER A 323 16.26 -7.12 -0.25
N ASN A 324 17.33 -6.71 -0.92
CA ASN A 324 18.51 -6.07 -0.34
C ASN A 324 18.16 -4.70 0.26
N ASP A 325 17.45 -3.87 -0.50
CA ASP A 325 16.92 -2.58 -0.05
C ASP A 325 16.08 -2.74 1.21
N THR A 326 15.19 -3.74 1.24
CA THR A 326 14.33 -4.02 2.38
C THR A 326 15.13 -4.47 3.61
N ARG A 327 16.20 -5.25 3.41
CA ARG A 327 17.08 -5.73 4.48
C ARG A 327 17.81 -4.58 5.17
N HIS A 328 18.19 -3.54 4.42
CA HIS A 328 18.97 -2.41 4.94
C HIS A 328 18.11 -1.24 5.41
N ALA A 329 17.08 -0.88 4.65
CA ALA A 329 16.21 0.26 4.96
C ALA A 329 14.99 -0.09 5.81
N GLY A 330 14.73 -1.38 6.01
CA GLY A 330 13.48 -1.89 6.58
C GLY A 330 12.35 -1.94 5.55
N PRO A 331 11.08 -2.09 5.97
CA PRO A 331 9.98 -2.14 5.02
C PRO A 331 9.96 -0.92 4.10
N LEU A 332 9.93 -1.13 2.79
CA LEU A 332 10.04 -0.04 1.80
C LEU A 332 8.83 0.90 1.83
N SER A 333 7.71 0.44 2.40
CA SER A 333 6.57 1.29 2.74
C SER A 333 6.85 2.36 3.80
N ARG A 334 7.96 2.28 4.54
CA ARG A 334 8.40 3.32 5.49
C ARG A 334 9.21 4.42 4.83
N ILE A 335 9.77 4.14 3.66
CA ILE A 335 10.68 5.03 2.94
C ILE A 335 10.22 5.34 1.51
N TRP A 336 9.01 4.95 1.13
CA TRP A 336 8.41 5.30 -0.16
C TRP A 336 8.14 6.81 -0.31
N GLU A 337 8.06 7.27 -1.55
CA GLU A 337 8.13 8.69 -1.90
C GLU A 337 6.80 9.45 -1.73
N TYR A 338 5.69 8.78 -1.40
CA TYR A 338 4.36 9.41 -1.30
C TYR A 338 4.31 10.61 -0.35
N VAL A 339 5.09 10.60 0.74
CA VAL A 339 5.14 11.72 1.70
C VAL A 339 5.83 12.92 1.05
N THR A 340 6.96 12.68 0.39
CA THR A 340 7.72 13.70 -0.35
C THR A 340 6.90 14.28 -1.49
N GLU A 341 6.24 13.45 -2.30
CA GLU A 341 5.37 13.87 -3.40
C GLU A 341 4.20 14.73 -2.93
N ARG A 342 3.55 14.38 -1.80
CA ARG A 342 2.50 15.22 -1.23
C ARG A 342 3.02 16.57 -0.78
N PHE A 343 4.18 16.60 -0.14
CA PHE A 343 4.81 17.85 0.28
C PHE A 343 5.17 18.72 -0.93
N MET A 344 5.71 18.12 -2.00
CA MET A 344 5.96 18.80 -3.28
C MET A 344 4.66 19.31 -3.93
N GLY A 345 3.58 18.54 -3.86
CA GLY A 345 2.25 18.96 -4.31
C GLY A 345 1.72 20.19 -3.55
N GLN A 346 1.89 20.24 -2.23
CA GLN A 346 1.54 21.42 -1.42
C GLN A 346 2.39 22.64 -1.81
N ILE A 347 3.70 22.44 -1.98
CA ILE A 347 4.64 23.47 -2.42
C ILE A 347 4.23 24.02 -3.80
N SER A 348 3.94 23.14 -4.76
CA SER A 348 3.51 23.52 -6.12
C SER A 348 2.21 24.34 -6.10
N ARG A 349 1.19 23.91 -5.35
CA ARG A 349 -0.09 24.64 -5.21
C ARG A 349 0.07 26.02 -4.54
N SER A 350 1.15 26.24 -3.81
CA SER A 350 1.42 27.53 -3.16
C SER A 350 1.94 28.61 -4.12
N ILE A 351 2.36 28.23 -5.33
CA ILE A 351 2.85 29.13 -6.37
C ILE A 351 1.66 29.78 -7.08
N LYS A 352 1.41 31.06 -6.78
CA LYS A 352 0.35 31.88 -7.42
C LYS A 352 0.92 32.87 -8.45
N SER A 353 2.19 33.21 -8.34
CA SER A 353 2.87 34.20 -9.19
C SER A 353 3.35 33.57 -10.48
N ARG A 354 2.78 33.99 -11.61
CA ARG A 354 3.25 33.60 -12.95
C ARG A 354 4.54 34.33 -13.37
N ARG A 355 4.80 35.50 -12.80
CA ARG A 355 5.97 36.35 -13.15
C ARG A 355 7.22 36.00 -12.35
N TYR A 356 7.06 35.64 -11.07
CA TYR A 356 8.16 35.33 -10.15
C TYR A 356 7.87 34.06 -9.33
N PRO A 357 7.64 32.91 -9.99
CA PRO A 357 7.20 31.69 -9.30
C PRO A 357 8.20 31.21 -8.25
N PHE A 358 9.50 31.21 -8.57
CA PHE A 358 10.54 30.67 -7.70
C PHE A 358 10.85 31.56 -6.48
N ALA A 359 10.83 32.89 -6.66
CA ALA A 359 11.02 33.82 -5.55
C ALA A 359 9.83 33.76 -4.58
N GLN A 360 8.60 33.69 -5.11
CA GLN A 360 7.42 33.48 -4.28
C GLN A 360 7.49 32.16 -3.53
N LEU A 361 7.89 31.08 -4.19
CA LEU A 361 8.03 29.77 -3.56
C LEU A 361 8.97 29.81 -2.35
N SER A 362 10.16 30.38 -2.52
CA SER A 362 11.15 30.51 -1.45
C SER A 362 10.60 31.32 -0.27
N GLU A 363 9.93 32.44 -0.53
CA GLU A 363 9.34 33.26 0.53
C GLU A 363 8.15 32.59 1.22
N THR A 364 7.32 31.85 0.49
CA THR A 364 6.20 31.10 1.07
C THR A 364 6.70 30.00 2.01
N VAL A 365 7.70 29.22 1.59
CA VAL A 365 8.29 28.17 2.43
C VAL A 365 8.92 28.79 3.68
N LYS A 366 9.71 29.86 3.52
CA LYS A 366 10.31 30.59 4.64
C LYS A 366 9.25 31.09 5.64
N LYS A 367 8.18 31.73 5.16
CA LYS A 367 7.08 32.20 6.02
C LYS A 367 6.38 31.05 6.74
N ARG A 368 6.17 29.91 6.07
CA ARG A 368 5.58 28.71 6.68
C ARG A 368 6.45 28.17 7.81
N GLU A 369 7.76 28.05 7.62
CA GLU A 369 8.68 27.57 8.66
C GLU A 369 8.84 28.58 9.81
N GLN A 370 8.89 29.89 9.50
CA GLN A 370 8.88 30.94 10.54
C GLN A 370 7.60 30.88 11.40
N MET A 371 6.44 30.64 10.78
CA MET A 371 5.19 30.48 11.51
C MET A 371 5.23 29.27 12.45
N LYS A 372 5.74 28.11 11.99
CA LYS A 372 5.91 26.93 12.86
C LYS A 372 6.79 27.22 14.08
N LEU A 373 7.89 27.96 13.88
CA LEU A 373 8.78 28.35 14.98
C LEU A 373 8.08 29.29 15.98
N VAL A 374 7.29 30.25 15.50
CA VAL A 374 6.49 31.13 16.36
C VAL A 374 5.46 30.32 17.16
N ILE A 375 4.74 29.41 16.50
CA ILE A 375 3.76 28.53 17.16
C ILE A 375 4.43 27.75 18.30
N ALA A 376 5.51 27.04 18.01
CA ALA A 376 6.20 26.22 19.01
C ALA A 376 6.84 27.05 20.14
N LYS A 377 7.36 28.24 19.83
CA LYS A 377 8.03 29.10 20.82
C LYS A 377 7.05 29.71 21.83
N TYR A 378 5.83 30.04 21.37
CA TYR A 378 4.84 30.74 22.19
C TYR A 378 3.68 29.85 22.63
N GLY A 379 3.70 28.56 22.30
CA GLY A 379 2.64 27.62 22.66
C GLY A 379 1.30 27.95 22.01
N LEU A 380 1.32 28.37 20.74
CA LEU A 380 0.15 28.85 19.99
C LEU A 380 -0.49 27.74 19.13
N GLU A 381 -0.29 26.48 19.50
CA GLU A 381 -0.78 25.34 18.72
C GLU A 381 -2.30 25.35 18.60
N ASN A 382 -3.02 25.80 19.64
CA ASN A 382 -4.47 25.81 19.65
C ASN A 382 -5.07 27.02 18.92
N GLU A 383 -4.32 28.12 18.78
CA GLU A 383 -4.76 29.38 18.19
C GLU A 383 -4.43 29.51 16.70
N LEU A 384 -3.32 28.93 16.25
CA LEU A 384 -2.76 29.17 14.91
C LEU A 384 -2.66 27.91 14.04
N ILE A 385 -2.85 26.72 14.59
CA ILE A 385 -3.00 25.50 13.79
C ILE A 385 -4.48 25.36 13.41
N PHE A 386 -4.85 25.94 12.27
CA PHE A 386 -6.16 25.74 11.66
C PHE A 386 -6.23 24.36 11.02
N GLY A 387 -6.46 23.34 11.84
CA GLY A 387 -6.86 22.01 11.41
C GLY A 387 -7.98 21.55 12.33
N ALA A 388 -8.90 20.72 11.82
CA ALA A 388 -9.83 20.04 12.73
C ALA A 388 -9.00 19.36 13.82
N GLU A 389 -9.30 19.61 15.10
CA GLU A 389 -8.69 18.87 16.21
C GLU A 389 -8.73 17.39 15.83
N ARG A 390 -7.57 16.72 15.83
CA ARG A 390 -7.54 15.29 15.50
C ARG A 390 -8.49 14.60 16.45
N ARG A 391 -9.58 14.08 15.91
CA ARG A 391 -10.56 13.35 16.69
C ARG A 391 -9.82 12.26 17.48
N ASP A 392 -9.93 12.34 18.80
CA ASP A 392 -9.44 11.30 19.69
C ASP A 392 -10.38 10.09 19.56
N TRP A 393 -9.91 9.05 18.87
CA TRP A 393 -10.71 7.85 18.60
C TRP A 393 -10.89 6.95 19.83
N PHE A 394 -10.22 7.25 20.95
CA PHE A 394 -10.51 6.67 22.26
C PHE A 394 -11.71 7.34 22.94
N LYS A 395 -12.15 8.51 22.47
CA LYS A 395 -13.35 9.19 22.97
C LYS A 395 -14.58 8.85 22.13
N LEU A 396 -15.70 8.64 22.82
CA LEU A 396 -17.00 8.41 22.19
C LEU A 396 -17.62 9.73 21.76
N SER A 397 -18.19 9.76 20.55
CA SER A 397 -19.06 10.86 20.12
C SER A 397 -20.49 10.70 20.68
N GLY A 398 -21.32 11.75 20.64
CA GLY A 398 -22.73 11.66 21.05
C GLY A 398 -23.60 10.71 20.21
N GLN A 399 -23.09 10.19 19.09
CA GLN A 399 -23.76 9.20 18.24
C GLN A 399 -23.19 7.77 18.42
N GLU A 400 -22.37 7.56 19.44
CA GLU A 400 -21.68 6.30 19.71
C GLU A 400 -22.07 5.77 21.09
N MET A 401 -22.10 4.45 21.20
CA MET A 401 -22.40 3.73 22.44
C MET A 401 -21.50 2.51 22.55
N MET A 402 -21.13 2.15 23.77
CA MET A 402 -20.29 0.99 24.07
C MET A 402 -20.92 0.22 25.23
N PHE A 403 -20.73 -1.09 25.24
CA PHE A 403 -21.19 -2.00 26.30
C PHE A 403 -19.97 -2.77 26.85
N PRO A 404 -19.14 -2.13 27.71
CA PRO A 404 -17.87 -2.69 28.18
C PRO A 404 -18.00 -4.04 28.88
N GLU A 405 -19.16 -4.31 29.49
CA GLU A 405 -19.51 -5.56 30.16
C GLU A 405 -19.65 -6.75 29.19
N ILE A 406 -19.86 -6.48 27.91
CA ILE A 406 -19.94 -7.50 26.84
C ILE A 406 -18.61 -7.56 26.10
N ASN A 407 -18.14 -6.40 25.64
CA ASN A 407 -16.94 -6.25 24.83
C ASN A 407 -16.33 -4.86 25.04
N GLY A 408 -15.11 -4.80 25.55
CA GLY A 408 -14.41 -3.55 25.88
C GLY A 408 -13.86 -2.76 24.70
N THR A 409 -13.97 -3.27 23.47
CA THR A 409 -13.39 -2.65 22.26
C THR A 409 -14.42 -2.25 21.22
N THR A 410 -15.64 -2.79 21.27
CA THR A 410 -16.67 -2.53 20.23
C THR A 410 -17.47 -1.26 20.52
N VAL A 411 -17.41 -0.30 19.61
CA VAL A 411 -18.20 0.94 19.66
C VAL A 411 -19.29 0.89 18.59
N LEU A 412 -20.56 0.85 19.01
CA LEU A 412 -21.71 0.90 18.12
C LEU A 412 -22.06 2.35 17.75
N LYS A 413 -22.50 2.56 16.52
CA LYS A 413 -22.75 3.89 15.96
C LYS A 413 -24.04 3.94 15.14
N SER A 414 -24.68 5.11 15.15
CA SER A 414 -25.85 5.43 14.33
C SER A 414 -25.66 5.10 12.84
N PRO A 415 -26.75 4.76 12.11
CA PRO A 415 -28.16 4.85 12.51
C PRO A 415 -28.58 3.79 13.53
N THR A 416 -29.60 4.11 14.32
CA THR A 416 -30.16 3.24 15.35
C THR A 416 -31.68 3.13 15.21
N GLN A 417 -32.25 2.03 15.67
CA GLN A 417 -33.69 1.84 15.80
C GLN A 417 -33.98 0.95 17.01
N ALA A 418 -34.74 1.48 17.97
CA ALA A 418 -35.04 0.80 19.23
C ALA A 418 -36.07 -0.31 19.07
N ASP A 419 -37.17 -0.04 18.37
CA ASP A 419 -38.33 -0.95 18.29
C ASP A 419 -38.27 -1.77 16.99
N PHE A 420 -37.12 -2.38 16.70
CA PHE A 420 -36.98 -3.17 15.48
C PHE A 420 -37.52 -4.59 15.67
N ALA A 421 -38.69 -4.83 15.06
CA ALA A 421 -39.25 -6.16 14.87
C ALA A 421 -38.43 -6.96 13.85
N TRP A 422 -37.40 -7.63 14.34
CA TRP A 422 -36.50 -8.45 13.53
C TRP A 422 -37.16 -9.72 12.96
N PRO A 423 -36.79 -10.13 11.73
CA PRO A 423 -37.31 -11.33 11.08
C PRO A 423 -37.18 -12.62 11.90
N ALA A 424 -38.14 -13.53 11.73
CA ALA A 424 -38.25 -14.77 12.51
C ALA A 424 -37.09 -15.75 12.26
N ASP A 425 -36.51 -15.75 11.07
CA ASP A 425 -35.31 -16.48 10.69
C ASP A 425 -34.06 -15.88 11.36
N HIS A 426 -33.93 -14.55 11.42
CA HIS A 426 -32.83 -13.89 12.11
C HIS A 426 -32.86 -14.17 13.63
N GLN A 427 -34.05 -14.15 14.24
CA GLN A 427 -34.25 -14.61 15.63
C GLN A 427 -33.80 -16.05 15.84
N MET A 428 -34.06 -16.94 14.87
CA MET A 428 -33.63 -18.33 14.96
C MET A 428 -32.10 -18.44 14.93
N GLN A 429 -31.42 -17.66 14.09
CA GLN A 429 -29.96 -17.64 14.04
C GLN A 429 -29.34 -17.16 15.35
N VAL A 430 -29.93 -16.15 16.00
CA VAL A 430 -29.48 -15.72 17.33
C VAL A 430 -29.74 -16.79 18.40
N ALA A 431 -30.85 -17.50 18.32
CA ALA A 431 -31.10 -18.63 19.21
C ALA A 431 -30.10 -19.78 19.00
N ILE A 432 -29.68 -20.05 17.76
CA ILE A 432 -28.61 -21.00 17.43
C ILE A 432 -27.28 -20.53 18.02
N TYR A 433 -26.95 -19.23 17.88
CA TYR A 433 -25.76 -18.64 18.48
C TYR A 433 -25.73 -18.88 20.00
N PHE A 434 -26.79 -18.50 20.73
CA PHE A 434 -26.82 -18.68 22.18
C PHE A 434 -26.76 -20.16 22.59
N LYS A 435 -27.40 -21.05 21.82
CA LYS A 435 -27.30 -22.50 22.04
C LYS A 435 -25.85 -22.97 21.99
N GLN A 436 -25.09 -22.52 20.99
CA GLN A 436 -23.69 -22.90 20.80
C GLN A 436 -22.78 -22.23 21.84
N ALA A 437 -22.88 -20.90 21.99
CA ALA A 437 -22.03 -20.09 22.85
C ALA A 437 -22.13 -20.49 24.34
N LEU A 438 -23.34 -20.85 24.80
CA LEU A 438 -23.61 -21.24 26.19
C LEU A 438 -23.77 -22.76 26.36
N GLN A 439 -23.56 -23.55 25.29
CA GLN A 439 -23.71 -25.01 25.26
C GLN A 439 -25.06 -25.49 25.86
N LEU A 440 -26.14 -24.78 25.56
CA LEU A 440 -27.46 -25.05 26.14
C LEU A 440 -28.04 -26.35 25.58
N ARG A 441 -28.63 -27.16 26.48
CA ARG A 441 -29.39 -28.35 26.10
C ARG A 441 -30.73 -28.03 25.46
N ALA A 442 -31.26 -26.82 25.69
CA ALA A 442 -32.52 -26.38 25.10
C ALA A 442 -32.42 -26.33 23.56
N SER A 443 -33.51 -26.65 22.88
CA SER A 443 -33.57 -26.50 21.41
C SER A 443 -33.55 -25.03 21.01
N ALA A 444 -33.03 -24.71 19.83
CA ALA A 444 -33.03 -23.34 19.31
C ALA A 444 -34.45 -22.75 19.23
N GLN A 445 -35.46 -23.58 18.93
CA GLN A 445 -36.87 -23.19 18.95
C GLN A 445 -37.34 -22.71 20.33
N ARG A 446 -36.86 -23.38 21.40
CA ARG A 446 -37.19 -23.01 22.78
C ARG A 446 -36.45 -21.74 23.18
N ILE A 447 -35.16 -21.64 22.86
CA ILE A 447 -34.36 -20.43 23.11
C ILE A 447 -34.96 -19.22 22.43
N LYS A 448 -35.41 -19.36 21.18
CA LYS A 448 -36.07 -18.30 20.42
C LYS A 448 -37.31 -17.72 21.12
N LYS A 449 -38.08 -18.53 21.86
CA LYS A 449 -39.27 -18.05 22.58
C LYS A 449 -38.93 -17.14 23.76
N GLU A 450 -37.72 -17.27 24.30
CA GLU A 450 -37.22 -16.45 25.40
C GLU A 450 -36.53 -15.16 24.90
N LEU A 451 -36.25 -15.06 23.59
CA LEU A 451 -35.72 -13.86 22.98
C LEU A 451 -36.83 -12.78 22.85
N PRO A 452 -36.47 -11.49 22.96
CA PRO A 452 -37.44 -10.42 22.78
C PRO A 452 -37.95 -10.36 21.32
N SER A 453 -39.22 -9.98 21.15
CA SER A 453 -39.84 -9.81 19.84
C SER A 453 -39.30 -8.58 19.08
N GLU A 454 -38.84 -7.58 19.80
CA GLU A 454 -38.25 -6.34 19.28
C GLU A 454 -36.88 -6.13 19.92
N VAL A 455 -35.93 -5.64 19.13
CA VAL A 455 -34.55 -5.41 19.56
C VAL A 455 -34.04 -4.07 19.08
N PHE A 456 -33.05 -3.54 19.79
CA PHE A 456 -32.33 -2.37 19.33
C PHE A 456 -31.33 -2.76 18.23
N ARG A 457 -31.54 -2.27 17.00
CA ARG A 457 -30.59 -2.47 15.89
C ARG A 457 -29.70 -1.26 15.65
N TRP A 458 -28.46 -1.55 15.30
CA TRP A 458 -27.39 -0.61 15.00
C TRP A 458 -26.90 -0.78 13.57
N GLY A 459 -26.59 0.34 12.93
CA GLY A 459 -26.22 0.36 11.54
C GLY A 459 -24.72 0.31 11.31
N LYS A 460 -23.91 0.76 12.27
CA LYS A 460 -22.46 0.87 12.14
C LYS A 460 -21.76 0.46 13.42
N PHE A 461 -20.49 0.07 13.31
CA PHE A 461 -19.61 -0.08 14.47
C PHE A 461 -18.16 0.23 14.10
N ARG A 462 -17.31 0.44 15.11
CA ARG A 462 -15.86 0.58 15.00
C ARG A 462 -15.17 -0.04 16.20
N VAL A 463 -13.86 -0.25 16.09
CA VAL A 463 -13.01 -0.61 17.23
C VAL A 463 -12.58 0.66 17.97
N LEU A 464 -12.55 0.60 19.30
CA LEU A 464 -12.11 1.69 20.16
C LEU A 464 -10.65 2.05 19.86
N GLY A 465 -10.34 3.33 19.69
CA GLY A 465 -9.02 3.80 19.26
C GLY A 465 -8.81 3.80 17.74
N GLU A 466 -9.69 3.15 16.96
CA GLU A 466 -9.58 3.09 15.51
C GLU A 466 -10.52 4.07 14.79
N LYS A 467 -10.05 4.57 13.64
CA LYS A 467 -10.82 5.42 12.72
C LYS A 467 -11.77 4.62 11.83
N GLY A 468 -11.45 3.36 11.53
CA GLY A 468 -12.21 2.52 10.60
C GLY A 468 -13.63 2.27 11.09
N VAL A 469 -14.62 2.47 10.22
CA VAL A 469 -16.04 2.22 10.54
C VAL A 469 -16.59 1.17 9.59
N VAL A 470 -17.14 0.11 10.16
CA VAL A 470 -17.92 -0.90 9.43
C VAL A 470 -19.36 -0.42 9.35
N SER A 471 -19.94 -0.44 8.15
CA SER A 471 -21.32 0.00 7.92
C SER A 471 -22.14 -1.11 7.32
N SER A 472 -23.24 -1.48 7.97
CA SER A 472 -24.17 -2.50 7.49
C SER A 472 -24.96 -2.08 6.25
N GLU A 473 -25.57 -3.05 5.57
CA GLU A 473 -26.49 -2.87 4.45
C GLU A 473 -27.63 -1.91 4.83
N TRP A 474 -28.21 -2.08 6.01
CA TRP A 474 -29.29 -1.22 6.49
C TRP A 474 -28.86 0.25 6.64
N ALA A 475 -27.63 0.50 7.09
CA ALA A 475 -27.10 1.86 7.18
C ALA A 475 -26.80 2.45 5.80
N GLN A 476 -26.30 1.62 4.88
CA GLN A 476 -25.98 2.00 3.51
C GLN A 476 -27.24 2.33 2.69
N GLY A 477 -28.35 1.62 2.92
CA GLY A 477 -29.64 1.87 2.26
C GLY A 477 -30.27 3.23 2.59
N ARG A 478 -29.70 4.01 3.52
CA ARG A 478 -30.14 5.36 3.88
C ARG A 478 -29.34 6.47 3.21
N LEU A 479 -28.26 6.14 2.51
CA LEU A 479 -27.47 7.10 1.75
C LEU A 479 -28.11 7.30 0.36
N SER A 480 -27.94 8.48 -0.23
CA SER A 480 -28.33 8.71 -1.63
C SER A 480 -27.53 7.78 -2.56
N SER A 481 -28.13 7.41 -3.69
CA SER A 481 -27.50 6.53 -4.70
C SER A 481 -26.13 7.06 -5.13
N ASP A 482 -26.00 8.39 -5.22
CA ASP A 482 -24.81 9.06 -5.75
C ASP A 482 -23.64 9.09 -4.75
N MET A 483 -23.93 8.83 -3.46
CA MET A 483 -22.93 8.77 -2.38
C MET A 483 -22.56 7.32 -1.98
N ARG A 484 -23.20 6.30 -2.57
CA ARG A 484 -23.11 4.93 -2.07
C ARG A 484 -21.92 4.17 -2.66
N ARG A 485 -20.84 4.08 -1.88
CA ARG A 485 -19.90 2.95 -1.98
C ARG A 485 -20.31 1.89 -0.97
N ASP A 486 -20.68 0.71 -1.46
CA ASP A 486 -21.12 -0.39 -0.60
C ASP A 486 -19.96 -0.90 0.24
N SER A 487 -19.99 -0.57 1.53
CA SER A 487 -19.02 -0.99 2.54
C SER A 487 -19.61 -1.98 3.55
N SER A 488 -20.66 -2.71 3.15
CA SER A 488 -21.35 -3.67 4.02
C SER A 488 -20.76 -5.07 4.03
N PHE A 489 -19.79 -5.36 3.18
CA PHE A 489 -19.13 -6.65 3.15
C PHE A 489 -17.97 -6.69 4.13
N VAL A 490 -17.84 -7.81 4.83
CA VAL A 490 -16.90 -7.99 5.92
C VAL A 490 -16.16 -9.32 5.86
N ARG A 491 -14.93 -9.32 6.36
CA ARG A 491 -14.16 -10.52 6.72
C ARG A 491 -14.58 -10.96 8.12
N VAL A 492 -14.90 -12.24 8.27
CA VAL A 492 -15.26 -12.86 9.54
C VAL A 492 -14.33 -14.04 9.78
N GLU A 493 -13.74 -14.11 10.97
CA GLU A 493 -12.88 -15.22 11.36
C GLU A 493 -13.56 -16.05 12.44
N LEU A 494 -13.78 -17.33 12.13
CA LEU A 494 -14.45 -18.27 13.02
C LEU A 494 -13.50 -19.45 13.29
N LEU A 495 -13.60 -20.03 14.49
CA LEU A 495 -12.98 -21.31 14.81
C LEU A 495 -13.92 -22.42 14.32
N ALA A 496 -13.71 -22.85 13.08
CA ALA A 496 -14.49 -23.95 12.48
C ALA A 496 -13.88 -25.29 12.89
N ASP A 497 -14.72 -26.29 13.13
CA ASP A 497 -14.23 -27.64 13.35
C ASP A 497 -13.80 -28.28 12.02
N SER A 498 -12.52 -28.65 11.90
CA SER A 498 -11.99 -29.34 10.72
C SER A 498 -12.63 -30.73 10.50
N ASN A 499 -13.21 -31.32 11.54
CA ASN A 499 -13.93 -32.58 11.49
C ASN A 499 -15.45 -32.42 11.34
N ALA A 500 -15.96 -31.22 11.04
CA ALA A 500 -17.41 -30.96 10.96
C ALA A 500 -18.17 -31.86 9.94
N HIS A 501 -17.47 -32.51 9.03
CA HIS A 501 -18.02 -33.46 8.06
C HIS A 501 -18.21 -34.89 8.63
N ASP A 502 -17.58 -35.21 9.77
CA ASP A 502 -17.67 -36.50 10.45
C ASP A 502 -17.91 -36.31 11.95
N ALA A 503 -19.17 -36.43 12.36
CA ALA A 503 -19.60 -36.26 13.74
C ALA A 503 -19.05 -37.32 14.72
N SER A 504 -18.31 -38.33 14.25
CA SER A 504 -17.66 -39.33 15.09
C SER A 504 -16.24 -38.96 15.53
N LEU A 505 -15.63 -37.97 14.87
CA LEU A 505 -14.30 -37.46 15.19
C LEU A 505 -14.39 -36.32 16.22
N PRO A 506 -13.36 -36.13 17.07
CA PRO A 506 -13.36 -35.03 18.03
C PRO A 506 -13.22 -33.69 17.31
N ASP A 507 -13.86 -32.65 17.83
CA ASP A 507 -13.74 -31.30 17.32
C ASP A 507 -12.26 -30.84 17.33
N VAL A 508 -11.75 -30.47 16.16
CA VAL A 508 -10.42 -29.89 15.97
C VAL A 508 -10.61 -28.47 15.43
N PRO A 509 -10.65 -27.46 16.31
CA PRO A 509 -10.91 -26.08 15.91
C PRO A 509 -9.74 -25.54 15.08
N GLN A 510 -10.08 -25.05 13.89
CA GLN A 510 -9.18 -24.39 12.97
C GLN A 510 -9.74 -23.00 12.65
N GLN A 511 -8.89 -21.99 12.78
CA GLN A 511 -9.25 -20.63 12.37
C GLN A 511 -9.46 -20.61 10.86
N GLN A 512 -10.66 -20.18 10.46
CA GLN A 512 -11.06 -20.13 9.07
C GLN A 512 -11.70 -18.78 8.75
N VAL A 513 -11.38 -18.28 7.56
CA VAL A 513 -11.82 -17.00 7.05
C VAL A 513 -13.11 -17.19 6.25
N TYR A 514 -14.07 -16.32 6.51
CA TYR A 514 -15.35 -16.26 5.83
C TYR A 514 -15.63 -14.82 5.38
N TYR A 515 -16.43 -14.69 4.33
CA TYR A 515 -16.83 -13.40 3.79
C TYR A 515 -18.35 -13.32 3.69
N GLY A 516 -18.91 -12.16 4.04
CA GLY A 516 -20.36 -11.96 3.96
C GLY A 516 -20.75 -10.50 4.06
N GLN A 517 -22.03 -10.23 3.83
CA GLN A 517 -22.63 -8.92 3.97
C GLN A 517 -23.24 -8.75 5.36
N LEU A 518 -22.77 -7.75 6.10
CA LEU A 518 -23.38 -7.36 7.37
C LEU A 518 -24.70 -6.64 7.10
N LEU A 519 -25.81 -7.24 7.50
CA LEU A 519 -27.15 -6.67 7.31
C LEU A 519 -27.45 -5.58 8.33
N TYR A 520 -27.14 -5.85 9.60
CA TYR A 520 -27.20 -4.92 10.73
C TYR A 520 -26.60 -5.58 11.98
N VAL A 521 -26.41 -4.79 13.04
CA VAL A 521 -25.93 -5.26 14.35
C VAL A 521 -27.06 -5.18 15.37
N VAL A 522 -27.13 -6.12 16.31
CA VAL A 522 -28.10 -6.10 17.42
C VAL A 522 -27.38 -6.26 18.76
N HIS A 523 -27.93 -5.61 19.77
CA HIS A 523 -27.63 -5.89 21.17
C HIS A 523 -28.83 -6.63 21.75
N VAL A 524 -28.62 -7.86 22.24
CA VAL A 524 -29.68 -8.73 22.74
C VAL A 524 -29.18 -9.52 23.95
N SER A 525 -30.07 -9.78 24.90
CA SER A 525 -29.76 -10.47 26.15
C SER A 525 -30.70 -11.64 26.41
N LEU A 526 -30.15 -12.79 26.78
CA LEU A 526 -30.94 -13.87 27.36
C LEU A 526 -31.11 -13.61 28.86
N LYS A 527 -32.37 -13.51 29.30
CA LYS A 527 -32.70 -13.22 30.69
C LYS A 527 -32.21 -14.34 31.61
N LYS A 528 -31.70 -13.95 32.78
CA LYS A 528 -31.40 -14.86 33.87
C LYS A 528 -32.59 -15.78 34.15
N ASP A 529 -32.32 -17.07 34.39
CA ASP A 529 -33.29 -18.10 34.74
C ASP A 529 -34.37 -18.37 33.66
N SER A 530 -34.23 -17.81 32.45
CA SER A 530 -35.15 -18.09 31.32
C SER A 530 -35.09 -19.54 30.86
N LEU A 531 -33.92 -20.18 30.96
CA LEU A 531 -33.70 -21.56 30.54
C LEU A 531 -32.75 -22.29 31.50
N PRO A 532 -32.87 -23.62 31.64
CA PRO A 532 -31.88 -24.42 32.35
C PRO A 532 -30.47 -24.20 31.77
N GLY A 533 -29.54 -23.75 32.61
CA GLY A 533 -28.16 -23.42 32.24
C GLY A 533 -27.86 -21.92 32.15
N VAL A 534 -28.88 -21.06 32.10
CA VAL A 534 -28.73 -19.59 32.07
C VAL A 534 -28.84 -19.04 33.49
N THR A 535 -27.73 -19.02 34.23
CA THR A 535 -27.68 -18.67 35.67
C THR A 535 -27.49 -17.19 35.96
N LYS A 536 -27.14 -16.42 34.93
CA LYS A 536 -27.02 -14.96 34.94
C LYS A 536 -27.63 -14.40 33.66
N GLU A 537 -27.74 -13.09 33.59
CA GLU A 537 -28.08 -12.42 32.34
C GLU A 537 -26.91 -12.57 31.35
N GLU A 538 -27.21 -12.97 30.13
CA GLU A 538 -26.21 -13.26 29.09
C GLU A 538 -26.41 -12.30 27.90
N PRO A 539 -25.83 -11.08 27.97
CA PRO A 539 -25.89 -10.11 26.89
C PRO A 539 -24.90 -10.45 25.77
N ALA A 540 -25.27 -10.13 24.53
CA ALA A 540 -24.44 -10.32 23.35
C ALA A 540 -24.63 -9.19 22.33
N ILE A 541 -23.53 -8.80 21.68
CA ILE A 541 -23.55 -7.94 20.49
C ILE A 541 -23.29 -8.82 19.27
N LEU A 542 -24.28 -8.93 18.40
CA LEU A 542 -24.26 -9.85 17.26
C LEU A 542 -24.39 -9.10 15.94
N GLY A 543 -23.52 -9.43 15.00
CA GLY A 543 -23.70 -9.06 13.59
C GLY A 543 -24.58 -10.10 12.90
N ILE A 544 -25.61 -9.64 12.20
CA ILE A 544 -26.40 -10.50 11.31
C ILE A 544 -25.75 -10.46 9.93
N VAL A 545 -25.13 -11.55 9.52
CA VAL A 545 -24.32 -11.63 8.30
C VAL A 545 -24.96 -12.59 7.32
N GLN A 546 -25.09 -12.16 6.06
CA GLN A 546 -25.44 -13.03 4.95
C GLN A 546 -24.18 -13.45 4.22
N TRP A 547 -23.90 -14.76 4.15
CA TRP A 547 -22.62 -15.25 3.62
C TRP A 547 -22.47 -15.10 2.11
N CYS A 548 -21.25 -14.93 1.63
CA CYS A 548 -20.90 -15.08 0.22
C CYS A 548 -20.79 -16.58 -0.09
N GLU A 549 -21.75 -17.15 -0.81
CA GLU A 549 -21.80 -18.59 -1.06
C GLU A 549 -20.62 -19.05 -1.91
N GLY A 550 -19.86 -20.02 -1.41
CA GLY A 550 -18.70 -20.59 -2.10
C GLY A 550 -17.43 -19.74 -2.04
N ALA A 551 -17.41 -18.65 -1.27
CA ALA A 551 -16.19 -17.85 -1.02
C ALA A 551 -15.24 -18.61 -0.08
N VAL A 552 -14.46 -19.53 -0.63
CA VAL A 552 -13.51 -20.38 0.10
C VAL A 552 -12.08 -19.82 -0.05
N GLY A 553 -11.36 -19.71 1.07
CA GLY A 553 -9.96 -19.28 1.12
C GLY A 553 -9.79 -17.90 1.74
N ASP A 554 -8.53 -17.45 1.85
CA ASP A 554 -8.18 -16.11 2.33
C ASP A 554 -7.93 -15.17 1.14
N ALA A 555 -8.81 -14.19 0.97
CA ALA A 555 -8.77 -13.20 -0.11
C ALA A 555 -7.61 -12.20 0.02
N SER A 556 -6.99 -12.10 1.21
CA SER A 556 -5.78 -11.30 1.40
C SER A 556 -4.56 -11.97 0.75
N LEU A 557 -4.56 -13.31 0.66
CA LEU A 557 -3.47 -14.12 0.13
C LEU A 557 -3.68 -14.46 -1.36
N SER A 558 -4.90 -14.81 -1.75
CA SER A 558 -5.20 -15.33 -3.10
C SER A 558 -6.59 -14.89 -3.59
N THR A 559 -6.91 -15.09 -4.87
CA THR A 559 -8.23 -14.68 -5.39
C THR A 559 -9.36 -15.54 -4.83
N VAL A 560 -10.34 -14.91 -4.16
CA VAL A 560 -11.56 -15.58 -3.66
C VAL A 560 -12.79 -15.05 -4.40
N TRP A 561 -13.66 -15.97 -4.82
CA TRP A 561 -14.79 -15.68 -5.70
C TRP A 561 -16.12 -16.13 -5.09
N TYR A 562 -17.20 -15.43 -5.44
CA TYR A 562 -18.56 -15.88 -5.18
C TYR A 562 -19.52 -15.44 -6.29
N LYS A 563 -20.68 -16.12 -6.39
CA LYS A 563 -21.73 -15.82 -7.38
C LYS A 563 -23.05 -15.38 -6.76
N LYS A 564 -23.37 -15.92 -5.59
CA LYS A 564 -24.66 -15.75 -4.93
C LYS A 564 -24.45 -15.51 -3.44
N MET A 565 -25.43 -14.87 -2.83
CA MET A 565 -25.50 -14.76 -1.37
C MET A 565 -26.12 -16.05 -0.83
N GLY A 566 -25.52 -16.58 0.24
CA GLY A 566 -25.94 -17.79 0.91
C GLY A 566 -26.84 -17.51 2.11
N VAL A 567 -26.73 -18.39 3.10
CA VAL A 567 -27.53 -18.34 4.33
C VAL A 567 -27.15 -17.16 5.22
N ILE A 568 -28.09 -16.77 6.07
CA ILE A 568 -27.92 -15.75 7.10
C ILE A 568 -27.51 -16.45 8.40
N GLN A 569 -26.56 -15.85 9.11
CA GLN A 569 -26.10 -16.31 10.41
C GLN A 569 -25.87 -15.13 11.36
N ALA A 570 -26.12 -15.37 12.65
CA ALA A 570 -25.73 -14.44 13.70
C ALA A 570 -24.32 -14.80 14.17
N VAL A 571 -23.41 -13.83 14.12
CA VAL A 571 -22.01 -13.99 14.56
C VAL A 571 -21.71 -13.00 15.67
N ASN A 572 -20.83 -13.39 16.60
CA ASN A 572 -20.32 -12.44 17.60
C ASN A 572 -19.58 -11.31 16.88
N ILE A 573 -19.91 -10.06 17.19
CA ILE A 573 -19.30 -8.91 16.51
C ILE A 573 -17.77 -8.90 16.57
N ALA A 574 -17.18 -9.47 17.62
CA ALA A 574 -15.74 -9.58 17.80
C ALA A 574 -15.05 -10.50 16.76
N THR A 575 -15.83 -11.33 16.06
CA THR A 575 -15.32 -12.20 14.98
C THR A 575 -15.20 -11.45 13.64
N ILE A 576 -15.85 -10.29 13.51
CA ILE A 576 -15.79 -9.45 12.32
C ILE A 576 -14.49 -8.64 12.38
N GLN A 577 -13.56 -8.93 11.47
CA GLN A 577 -12.21 -8.35 11.48
C GLN A 577 -12.18 -6.98 10.79
N CYS A 578 -12.70 -6.91 9.55
CA CYS A 578 -12.59 -5.71 8.74
C CYS A 578 -13.66 -5.65 7.64
N VAL A 579 -13.79 -4.48 7.02
CA VAL A 579 -14.56 -4.31 5.78
C VAL A 579 -13.74 -4.83 4.60
N VAL A 580 -14.39 -5.52 3.68
CA VAL A 580 -13.82 -5.94 2.39
C VAL A 580 -14.52 -5.28 1.22
N GLY A 581 -13.78 -5.07 0.13
CA GLY A 581 -14.31 -4.61 -1.14
C GLY A 581 -14.76 -5.77 -2.01
N ARG A 582 -15.42 -5.46 -3.12
CA ARG A 582 -15.76 -6.45 -4.15
C ARG A 582 -15.42 -5.96 -5.54
N GLN A 583 -14.88 -6.84 -6.36
CA GLN A 583 -14.58 -6.62 -7.77
C GLN A 583 -15.61 -7.35 -8.63
N PRO A 584 -16.52 -6.65 -9.34
CA PRO A 584 -17.38 -7.30 -10.32
C PRO A 584 -16.54 -7.80 -11.51
N VAL A 585 -16.79 -9.04 -11.95
CA VAL A 585 -16.23 -9.61 -13.19
C VAL A 585 -17.30 -10.51 -13.84
N GLY A 586 -17.87 -10.06 -14.96
CA GLY A 586 -19.02 -10.70 -15.59
C GLY A 586 -20.17 -10.98 -14.60
N ASN A 587 -20.49 -12.27 -14.37
CA ASN A 587 -21.53 -12.71 -13.43
C ASN A 587 -20.99 -13.18 -12.07
N ARG A 588 -19.73 -12.89 -11.75
CA ARG A 588 -19.06 -13.26 -10.50
C ARG A 588 -18.57 -12.02 -9.77
N TRP A 589 -18.26 -12.20 -8.50
CA TRP A 589 -17.65 -11.18 -7.64
C TRP A 589 -16.37 -11.73 -7.04
N GLY A 590 -15.28 -10.97 -7.16
CA GLY A 590 -14.03 -11.16 -6.42
C GLY A 590 -14.07 -10.43 -5.09
N ILE A 591 -13.48 -11.00 -4.04
CA ILE A 591 -13.36 -10.34 -2.73
C ILE A 591 -12.02 -9.57 -2.66
N ILE A 592 -12.06 -8.27 -2.37
CA ILE A 592 -10.84 -7.49 -2.12
C ILE A 592 -10.65 -7.34 -0.62
N ASP A 593 -9.61 -7.96 -0.09
CA ASP A 593 -9.28 -7.96 1.32
C ASP A 593 -7.85 -7.45 1.52
N LEU A 594 -7.70 -6.28 2.15
CA LEU A 594 -6.39 -5.65 2.40
C LEU A 594 -5.71 -6.19 3.66
N ASN A 595 -6.29 -7.16 4.36
CA ASN A 595 -5.79 -7.67 5.64
C ASN A 595 -4.56 -8.59 5.52
N TYR A 596 -3.66 -8.31 4.59
CA TYR A 596 -2.35 -8.99 4.46
C TYR A 596 -1.34 -8.49 5.50
N GLY A 597 -1.59 -7.33 6.12
CA GLY A 597 -0.63 -6.67 7.00
C GLY A 597 0.36 -5.76 6.27
N CYS A 598 0.08 -5.39 5.01
CA CYS A 598 0.86 -4.43 4.25
C CYS A 598 0.41 -2.98 4.47
N ALA A 599 1.32 -2.03 4.24
CA ALA A 599 1.02 -0.61 4.33
C ALA A 599 -0.01 -0.18 3.28
N SER A 600 -0.92 0.71 3.68
CA SER A 600 -1.88 1.34 2.78
C SER A 600 -1.31 2.62 2.17
N THR A 601 -1.56 2.81 0.88
CA THR A 601 -1.27 4.05 0.15
C THR A 601 -2.33 5.14 0.40
N THR A 602 -3.33 4.87 1.24
CA THR A 602 -4.33 5.84 1.70
C THR A 602 -3.78 6.60 2.91
N PHE A 603 -3.44 7.87 2.74
CA PHE A 603 -2.89 8.69 3.83
C PHE A 603 -3.96 9.64 4.37
N VAL A 604 -4.01 9.77 5.69
CA VAL A 604 -4.82 10.78 6.37
C VAL A 604 -4.00 12.06 6.40
N ASP A 605 -4.48 13.13 5.76
CA ASP A 605 -3.82 14.43 5.78
C ASP A 605 -3.61 14.90 7.25
N PRO A 606 -2.37 15.25 7.66
CA PRO A 606 -2.11 15.85 8.97
C PRO A 606 -2.90 17.13 9.26
N GLN A 607 -3.35 17.84 8.22
CA GLN A 607 -4.09 19.10 8.28
C GLN A 607 -5.61 18.92 8.20
N GLY A 608 -6.10 17.67 8.10
CA GLY A 608 -7.55 17.40 8.05
C GLY A 608 -8.20 17.68 6.69
N GLU A 609 -7.46 18.13 5.67
CA GLU A 609 -7.92 18.21 4.28
C GLU A 609 -7.84 16.85 3.55
N GLY A 610 -8.15 15.75 4.25
CA GLY A 610 -8.68 14.61 3.52
C GLY A 610 -10.04 15.05 2.99
N ASP A 611 -10.35 14.75 1.72
CA ASP A 611 -11.71 14.85 1.17
C ASP A 611 -12.70 14.23 2.16
N ALA A 612 -13.18 15.05 3.10
CA ALA A 612 -14.48 14.90 3.68
C ALA A 612 -15.37 15.08 2.46
N GLY A 613 -15.99 13.99 2.03
CA GLY A 613 -17.10 14.11 1.09
C GLY A 613 -17.97 15.24 1.61
N ASP A 614 -18.06 16.28 0.77
CA ASP A 614 -18.87 17.47 0.93
C ASP A 614 -20.02 17.27 1.92
N ASP A 615 -19.76 17.59 3.19
CA ASP A 615 -20.81 17.78 4.18
C ASP A 615 -21.41 19.14 3.84
N GLY A 616 -22.42 19.06 2.96
CA GLY A 616 -23.19 20.12 2.34
C GLY A 616 -22.99 21.52 2.90
N ASN A 617 -22.32 22.35 2.10
CA ASN A 617 -22.73 23.74 1.91
C ASN A 617 -22.32 24.17 0.50
N GLY A 618 -23.26 24.02 -0.43
CA GLY A 618 -23.16 24.60 -1.75
C GLY A 618 -22.95 26.11 -1.65
N PHE A 619 -21.82 26.57 -2.15
CA PHE A 619 -21.71 27.92 -2.67
C PHE A 619 -21.56 27.78 -4.18
N ASP A 620 -22.69 28.00 -4.87
CA ASP A 620 -22.70 28.46 -6.25
C ASP A 620 -21.74 29.64 -6.38
N ASN A 621 -20.92 29.65 -7.42
CA ASN A 621 -20.53 30.89 -8.08
C ASN A 621 -20.15 30.63 -9.53
N ASP A 622 -20.73 31.50 -10.36
CA ASP A 622 -20.58 31.70 -11.80
C ASP A 622 -19.13 31.75 -12.34
#